data_AF-A0A2V9P712-F1
#
_entry.id   AF-A0A2V9P712-F1
#
_cell.length_a   1.000
_cell.length_b   1.000
_cell.length_c   1.000
_cell.angle_alpha   90.00
_cell.angle_beta   90.00
_cell.angle_gamma   90.00
#
_symmetry.space_group_name_H-M   'P 1'
#
loop_
_entity.id
_entity.type
_entity.pdbx_description
1 polymer ?
#
loop_
_entity_poly.entity_id
_entity_poly.type
_entity_poly.pdbx_seq_one_letter_code
_entity_poly.pdbx_strand_id
1 'polypeptide(L)'
;RWVRMQVGFRDLTVWSFLMASAHGAGLMVVPVLLGSNTVEAHGRIAGHNYMASVASPLAGMLATGVHTVAYLAVTGLLAWVVYRKLGLALLRKAWFNFDLVWAAALMATGLVTLLI
;
A
#
# COMPACT_ATOMS: atom_id res chain seq x y z
N ARG A 1 -32.32 5.48 -5.67
CA ARG A 1 -32.26 6.08 -4.32
C ARG A 1 -30.85 5.83 -3.79
N TRP A 2 -29.96 6.82 -3.91
CA TRP A 2 -28.57 6.68 -3.48
C TRP A 2 -28.54 6.66 -1.95
N VAL A 3 -28.14 5.54 -1.38
CA VAL A 3 -27.89 5.41 0.05
C VAL A 3 -26.78 6.41 0.38
N ARG A 4 -27.07 7.45 1.15
CA ARG A 4 -26.04 8.33 1.72
C ARG A 4 -25.09 7.40 2.48
N MET A 5 -23.81 7.38 2.13
CA MET A 5 -22.79 6.69 2.91
C MET A 5 -22.80 7.30 4.31
N GLN A 6 -23.52 6.68 5.25
CA GLN A 6 -23.49 7.01 6.68
C GLN A 6 -22.28 6.36 7.34
N VAL A 7 -21.13 6.40 6.69
CA VAL A 7 -19.90 5.81 7.22
C VAL A 7 -19.22 6.90 8.02
N GLY A 8 -19.15 6.73 9.34
CA GLY A 8 -18.50 7.70 10.22
C GLY A 8 -16.99 7.73 10.00
N PHE A 9 -16.32 8.77 10.50
CA PHE A 9 -14.85 8.86 10.46
C PHE A 9 -14.17 7.62 11.08
N ARG A 10 -14.74 7.09 12.16
CA ARG A 10 -14.27 5.87 12.82
C ARG A 10 -14.36 4.65 11.90
N ASP A 11 -15.49 4.48 11.22
CA ASP A 11 -15.72 3.34 10.34
C ASP A 11 -14.77 3.40 9.13
N LEU A 12 -14.57 4.59 8.55
CA LEU A 12 -13.59 4.79 7.48
C LEU A 12 -12.17 4.49 7.93
N THR A 13 -11.80 4.93 9.14
CA THR A 13 -10.46 4.71 9.68
C THR A 13 -10.20 3.23 9.92
N VAL A 14 -11.14 2.53 10.58
CA VAL A 14 -11.04 1.09 10.85
C VAL A 14 -11.02 0.30 9.55
N TRP A 15 -11.90 0.63 8.60
CA TRP A 15 -11.98 -0.08 7.32
C TRP A 15 -10.71 0.14 6.48
N SER A 16 -10.20 1.37 6.43
CA SER A 16 -8.95 1.70 5.74
C SER A 16 -7.77 0.98 6.37
N PHE A 17 -7.70 0.94 7.70
CA PHE A 17 -6.65 0.24 8.43
C PHE A 17 -6.67 -1.27 8.13
N LEU A 18 -7.85 -1.88 8.11
CA LEU A 18 -8.03 -3.31 7.86
C LEU A 18 -7.64 -3.67 6.42
N MET A 19 -8.08 -2.88 5.44
CA MET A 19 -7.69 -3.06 4.03
C MET A 19 -6.20 -2.85 3.79
N ALA A 20 -5.60 -1.81 4.39
CA ALA A 20 -4.16 -1.56 4.28
C ALA A 20 -3.34 -2.69 4.88
N SER A 21 -3.77 -3.23 6.02
CA SER A 21 -3.13 -4.39 6.67
C SER A 21 -3.20 -5.64 5.79
N ALA A 22 -4.36 -5.92 5.19
CA ALA A 22 -4.54 -7.03 4.27
C ALA A 22 -3.68 -6.91 3.00
N HIS A 23 -3.40 -5.68 2.55
CA HIS A 23 -2.53 -5.39 1.41
C HIS A 23 -1.03 -5.45 1.71
N GLY A 24 -0.64 -5.77 2.95
CA GLY A 24 0.77 -5.93 3.31
C GLY A 24 1.44 -4.68 3.85
N ALA A 25 0.72 -3.57 4.05
CA ALA A 25 1.28 -2.41 4.77
C ALA A 25 1.70 -2.77 6.20
N GLY A 26 1.00 -3.73 6.82
CA GLY A 26 1.40 -4.29 8.12
C GLY A 26 2.72 -5.07 8.08
N LEU A 27 3.03 -5.73 6.96
CA LEU A 27 4.29 -6.48 6.78
C LEU A 27 5.52 -5.56 6.76
N MET A 28 5.35 -4.29 6.38
CA MET A 28 6.45 -3.31 6.41
C MET A 28 6.92 -3.01 7.85
N VAL A 29 6.06 -3.18 8.86
CA VAL A 29 6.36 -2.89 10.27
C VAL A 29 6.94 -4.12 10.98
N VAL A 30 6.77 -5.32 10.42
CA VAL A 30 7.22 -6.60 11.01
C VAL A 30 8.72 -6.64 11.36
N PRO A 31 9.65 -6.19 10.50
CA PRO A 31 11.08 -6.19 10.83
C PRO A 31 11.46 -5.31 12.03
N VAL A 32 10.68 -4.25 12.27
CA VAL A 32 10.84 -3.36 13.43
C VAL A 32 10.32 -4.01 14.70
N LEU A 33 9.18 -4.72 14.63
CA LEU A 33 8.53 -5.35 15.78
C LEU A 33 9.25 -6.62 16.25
N LEU A 34 9.79 -7.43 15.33
CA LEU A 34 10.45 -8.69 15.66
C LEU A 34 11.94 -8.54 16.03
N GLY A 35 12.46 -7.31 16.01
CA GLY A 35 13.90 -7.05 16.07
C GLY A 35 14.58 -7.55 14.79
N SER A 36 15.41 -6.70 14.19
CA SER A 36 16.13 -6.94 12.93
C SER A 36 16.86 -8.30 12.84
N ASN A 37 17.16 -8.92 13.98
CA ASN A 37 17.94 -10.15 14.10
C ASN A 37 17.15 -11.44 13.82
N THR A 38 15.81 -11.43 13.88
CA THR A 38 14.98 -12.64 13.65
C THR A 38 14.60 -12.81 12.18
N VAL A 39 14.47 -11.71 11.42
CA VAL A 39 14.29 -11.73 9.96
C VAL A 39 15.57 -12.20 9.25
N GLU A 40 16.74 -12.03 9.89
CA GLU A 40 18.05 -12.48 9.41
C GLU A 40 18.17 -14.00 9.25
N ALA A 41 17.42 -14.79 10.04
CA ALA A 41 17.47 -16.25 9.96
C ALA A 41 16.72 -16.81 8.73
N HIS A 42 15.69 -16.11 8.26
CA HIS A 42 14.95 -16.49 7.04
C HIS A 42 15.54 -15.85 5.77
N GLY A 43 16.31 -14.77 5.91
CA GLY A 43 17.02 -14.10 4.81
C GLY A 43 18.28 -14.79 4.30
N ARG A 44 18.79 -15.83 4.99
CA ARG A 44 19.98 -16.58 4.54
C ARG A 44 19.71 -17.60 3.42
N ILE A 45 18.45 -17.86 3.06
CA ILE A 45 18.08 -18.83 2.01
C ILE A 45 17.85 -18.18 0.64
N ALA A 46 17.58 -16.87 0.56
CA ALA A 46 17.38 -16.16 -0.70
C ALA A 46 18.54 -15.22 -0.98
N GLY A 47 19.62 -15.78 -1.53
CA GLY A 47 20.79 -15.02 -1.96
C GLY A 47 20.44 -14.06 -3.09
N HIS A 48 20.10 -12.82 -2.76
CA HIS A 48 20.18 -11.69 -3.67
C HIS A 48 20.63 -10.45 -2.89
N ASN A 49 21.77 -9.92 -3.32
CA ASN A 49 22.45 -8.73 -2.81
C ASN A 49 21.63 -7.46 -3.04
N TYR A 50 20.54 -7.28 -2.32
CA TYR A 50 19.88 -5.98 -2.20
C TYR A 50 20.14 -5.46 -0.80
N MET A 51 20.81 -4.31 -0.77
CA MET A 51 21.20 -3.52 0.40
C MET A 51 20.22 -3.60 1.58
N ALA A 52 20.29 -4.68 2.36
CA ALA A 52 19.79 -4.71 3.72
C ALA A 52 20.86 -4.01 4.57
N SER A 53 21.06 -2.72 4.31
CA SER A 53 21.77 -1.87 5.25
C SER A 53 21.06 -2.05 6.57
N VAL A 54 21.84 -2.36 7.61
CA VAL A 54 21.44 -2.45 9.00
C VAL A 54 20.69 -1.17 9.38
N ALA A 55 19.40 -1.13 9.08
CA ALA A 55 18.54 -0.01 9.38
C ALA A 55 18.08 -0.26 10.80
N SER A 56 18.65 0.52 11.72
CA SER A 56 18.12 0.67 13.08
C SER A 56 16.59 0.64 13.05
N PRO A 57 15.90 0.03 14.04
CA PRO A 57 14.44 0.04 14.12
C PRO A 57 13.81 1.42 13.86
N LEU A 58 14.51 2.50 14.25
CA LEU A 58 14.16 3.87 13.95
C LEU A 58 14.13 4.18 12.43
N ALA A 59 15.12 3.74 11.67
CA ALA A 59 15.17 3.91 10.22
C ALA A 59 14.03 3.15 9.51
N GLY A 60 13.66 1.96 9.99
CA GLY A 60 12.48 1.23 9.49
C GLY A 60 11.16 1.97 9.75
N MET A 61 11.00 2.55 10.95
CA MET A 61 9.84 3.39 11.27
C MET A 61 9.79 4.65 10.41
N LEU A 62 10.92 5.34 10.25
CA LEU A 62 11.02 6.55 9.41
C LEU A 62 10.72 6.23 7.95
N ALA A 63 11.26 5.15 7.40
CA ALA A 63 10.98 4.72 6.03
C ALA A 63 9.48 4.43 5.84
N THR A 64 8.85 3.74 6.78
CA THR A 64 7.40 3.46 6.75
C THR A 64 6.57 4.75 6.85
N GLY A 65 6.97 5.68 7.72
CA GLY A 65 6.33 6.98 7.87
C GLY A 65 6.43 7.82 6.60
N VAL A 66 7.63 7.93 6.01
CA VAL A 66 7.86 8.64 4.75
C VAL A 66 7.05 8.01 3.61
N HIS A 67 7.03 6.68 3.51
CA HIS A 67 6.22 5.96 2.52
C HIS A 67 4.73 6.31 2.64
N THR A 68 4.20 6.30 3.87
CA THR A 68 2.79 6.61 4.14
C THR A 68 2.43 8.04 3.76
N VAL A 69 3.25 9.02 4.17
CA VAL A 69 3.04 10.44 3.86
C VAL A 69 3.14 10.69 2.35
N ALA A 70 4.13 10.11 1.69
CA ALA A 70 4.30 10.24 0.25
C ALA A 70 3.11 9.67 -0.52
N TYR A 71 2.62 8.48 -0.13
CA TYR A 71 1.46 7.86 -0.76
C TYR A 71 0.19 8.73 -0.61
N LEU A 72 -0.07 9.27 0.58
CA LEU A 72 -1.21 10.16 0.82
C LEU A 72 -1.10 11.47 0.04
N ALA A 73 0.10 12.07 -0.02
CA ALA A 73 0.33 13.29 -0.76
C ALA A 73 0.10 13.08 -2.28
N VAL A 74 0.65 12.00 -2.84
CA VAL A 74 0.52 11.68 -4.27
C VAL A 74 -0.93 11.36 -4.63
N THR A 75 -1.60 10.49 -3.86
CA THR A 75 -3.00 10.12 -4.13
C THR A 75 -3.95 11.30 -3.93
N GLY A 76 -3.72 12.15 -2.92
CA GLY A 76 -4.46 13.38 -2.70
C GLY A 76 -4.27 14.40 -3.83
N LEU A 77 -3.03 14.56 -4.33
CA LEU A 77 -2.74 15.40 -5.48
C LEU A 77 -3.43 14.88 -6.75
N LEU A 78 -3.37 13.57 -7.00
CA LEU A 78 -4.07 12.94 -8.13
C LEU A 78 -5.58 13.17 -8.02
N ALA A 79 -6.17 12.94 -6.84
CA ALA A 79 -7.59 13.20 -6.59
C ALA A 79 -7.97 14.66 -6.86
N TRP A 80 -7.16 15.61 -6.37
CA TRP A 80 -7.35 17.04 -6.66
C TRP A 80 -7.31 17.32 -8.17
N VAL A 81 -6.27 16.86 -8.85
CA VAL A 81 -6.06 17.10 -10.29
C VAL A 81 -7.24 16.54 -11.09
N VAL A 82 -7.64 15.31 -10.81
CA VAL A 82 -8.79 14.67 -11.47
C VAL A 82 -10.08 15.46 -11.20
N TYR A 83 -10.33 15.84 -9.95
CA TYR A 83 -11.52 16.61 -9.58
C TYR A 83 -11.60 17.95 -10.31
N ARG A 84 -10.46 18.67 -10.43
CA ARG A 84 -10.43 20.03 -11.00
C ARG A 84 -10.31 20.07 -12.52
N LYS A 85 -9.58 19.14 -13.14
CA LYS A 85 -9.29 19.17 -14.60
C LYS A 85 -10.17 18.25 -15.43
N LEU A 86 -10.52 17.07 -14.92
CA LEU A 86 -11.28 16.06 -15.67
C LEU A 86 -12.77 16.07 -15.30
N GLY A 87 -13.10 16.62 -14.12
CA GLY A 87 -14.46 16.70 -13.60
C GLY A 87 -15.06 15.32 -13.31
N LEU A 88 -16.17 15.30 -12.56
CA LEU A 88 -16.90 14.06 -12.26
C LEU A 88 -17.53 13.40 -13.52
N ALA A 89 -17.46 14.06 -14.68
CA ALA A 89 -17.94 13.55 -15.95
C ALA A 89 -17.12 12.37 -16.47
N LEU A 90 -15.81 12.32 -16.17
CA LEU A 90 -14.97 11.17 -16.55
C LEU A 90 -15.35 9.91 -15.78
N LEU A 91 -15.69 10.04 -14.49
CA LEU A 91 -16.20 8.94 -13.65
C LEU A 91 -17.51 8.34 -14.16
N ARG A 92 -18.32 9.14 -14.89
CA ARG A 92 -19.58 8.69 -15.50
C ARG A 92 -19.36 7.94 -16.83
N LYS A 93 -18.24 8.17 -17.52
CA LYS A 93 -17.99 7.66 -18.89
C LYS A 93 -16.91 6.58 -18.93
N ALA A 94 -15.93 6.62 -18.03
CA ALA A 94 -14.88 5.63 -17.87
C ALA A 94 -15.19 4.78 -16.63
N TRP A 95 -16.04 3.76 -16.81
CA TRP A 95 -16.15 2.65 -15.84
C TRP A 95 -14.90 1.78 -15.98
N PHE A 96 -13.78 2.28 -15.51
CA PHE A 96 -12.56 1.49 -15.41
C PHE A 96 -12.76 0.54 -14.23
N ASN A 97 -12.85 -0.76 -14.50
CA ASN A 97 -13.00 -1.78 -13.46
C ASN A 97 -11.68 -1.86 -12.68
N PHE A 98 -11.61 -1.09 -11.60
CA PHE A 98 -10.43 -1.03 -10.72
C PHE A 98 -10.11 -2.41 -10.13
N ASP A 99 -11.14 -3.22 -9.88
CA ASP A 99 -11.00 -4.60 -9.40
C ASP A 99 -10.26 -5.49 -10.40
N LEU A 100 -10.52 -5.36 -11.71
CA LEU A 100 -9.83 -6.13 -12.76
C LEU A 100 -8.36 -5.74 -12.86
N VAL A 101 -8.08 -4.43 -12.81
CA VAL A 101 -6.71 -3.90 -12.88
C VAL A 101 -5.91 -4.34 -11.67
N TRP A 102 -6.54 -4.29 -10.50
CA TRP A 102 -5.94 -4.72 -9.25
C TRP A 102 -5.68 -6.23 -9.22
N ALA A 103 -6.65 -7.04 -9.65
CA ALA A 103 -6.47 -8.49 -9.79
C ALA A 103 -5.34 -8.83 -10.77
N ALA A 104 -5.28 -8.16 -11.93
CA ALA A 104 -4.20 -8.33 -12.90
C ALA A 104 -2.83 -7.94 -12.31
N ALA A 105 -2.75 -6.83 -11.57
CA ALA A 105 -1.52 -6.40 -10.91
C ALA A 105 -1.05 -7.44 -9.86
N LEU A 106 -1.95 -8.00 -9.06
CA LEU A 106 -1.61 -9.06 -8.10
C LEU A 106 -1.16 -10.35 -8.78
N MET A 107 -1.87 -10.78 -9.82
CA MET A 107 -1.47 -11.96 -10.60
C MET A 107 -0.08 -11.76 -11.22
N ALA A 108 0.16 -10.61 -11.84
CA ALA A 108 1.47 -10.28 -12.42
C ALA A 108 2.57 -10.24 -11.36
N THR A 109 2.32 -9.59 -10.22
CA THR A 109 3.30 -9.53 -9.12
C THR A 109 3.62 -10.92 -8.58
N GLY A 110 2.60 -11.78 -8.39
CA GLY A 110 2.78 -13.17 -7.98
C GLY A 110 3.59 -14.00 -8.98
N LEU A 111 3.28 -13.88 -10.27
CA LEU A 111 4.05 -14.53 -11.34
C LEU A 111 5.50 -14.07 -11.36
N VAL A 112 5.75 -12.76 -11.29
CA VAL A 112 7.09 -12.19 -11.29
C VAL A 112 7.88 -12.66 -10.06
N THR A 113 7.25 -12.73 -8.89
CA THR A 113 7.89 -13.21 -7.65
C THR A 113 8.23 -14.71 -7.71
N LEU A 114 7.50 -15.50 -8.49
CA LEU A 114 7.83 -16.92 -8.71
C LEU A 114 8.95 -17.13 -9.74
N LEU A 115 9.16 -16.15 -10.64
CA LEU A 115 10.14 -16.24 -11.73
C LEU A 115 11.49 -15.64 -11.36
N ILE A 116 11.54 -14.75 -10.36
CA ILE A 116 12.76 -14.11 -9.82
C ILE A 116 13.18 -14.82 -8.54
#